data_AF-A0A140DLU4-F1
#
_entry.id   AF-A0A140DLU4-F1
#
_cell.length_a   1.000
_cell.length_b   1.000
_cell.length_c   1.000
_cell.angle_alpha   90.00
_cell.angle_beta   90.00
_cell.angle_gamma   90.00
#
_symmetry.space_group_name_H-M   'P 1'
#
loop_
_entity.id
_entity.type
_entity.pdbx_description
1 polymer ?
#
loop_
_entity_poly.entity_id
_entity_poly.type
_entity_poly.pdbx_seq_one_letter_code
_entity_poly.pdbx_strand_id
1 'polypeptide(L)' 'MADTHTPEIQAARGGRNTHESQAAKGRKSKRGAVEDSARSLKPWEALGISRRTYYRHKKRQSEIE' A
#
# COMPACT_ATOMS: atom_id res chain seq x y z
N MET A 1 22.90 19.95 8.49
CA MET A 1 21.47 19.63 8.40
C MET A 1 21.04 19.14 9.77
N ALA A 2 20.00 19.69 10.39
CA ALA A 2 19.54 19.17 11.68
C ALA A 2 18.92 17.78 11.49
N ASP A 3 19.28 16.82 12.32
CA ASP A 3 18.70 15.47 12.29
C ASP A 3 17.25 15.52 12.78
N THR A 4 16.34 15.79 11.85
CA THR A 4 14.89 15.88 12.07
C THR A 4 14.22 14.52 12.34
N HIS A 5 15.02 13.44 12.43
CA HIS A 5 14.61 12.05 12.52
C HIS A 5 15.09 11.35 13.80
N THR A 6 15.43 12.10 14.86
CA THR A 6 15.68 11.46 16.15
C THR A 6 14.38 10.82 16.70
N PRO A 7 14.49 9.71 17.45
CA PRO A 7 13.33 9.02 18.01
C PRO A 7 12.49 9.92 18.91
N GLU A 8 13.09 10.87 19.64
CA GLU A 8 12.38 11.84 20.48
C GLU A 8 11.49 12.77 19.65
N ILE A 9 11.99 13.24 18.49
CA ILE A 9 11.24 14.12 17.59
C ILE A 9 10.05 13.38 16.96
N GLN A 10 10.22 12.11 16.59
CA GLN A 10 9.15 11.29 16.03
C GLN A 10 8.09 10.92 17.10
N ALA A 11 8.50 10.62 18.32
CA ALA A 11 7.58 10.35 19.44
C ALA A 11 6.69 11.56 19.75
N ALA A 12 7.25 12.78 19.80
CA ALA A 12 6.50 14.02 20.02
C ALA A 12 5.53 14.36 18.86
N ARG A 13 5.85 13.94 17.63
CA ARG A 13 4.94 14.03 16.47
C ARG A 13 3.82 12.99 16.55
N GLY A 14 4.15 11.76 16.93
CA GLY A 14 3.20 10.67 17.12
C GLY A 14 2.16 10.95 18.20
N GLY A 15 2.56 11.55 19.33
CA GLY A 15 1.66 11.88 20.45
C GLY A 15 0.54 12.87 20.09
N ARG A 16 0.66 13.63 19.00
CA ARG A 16 -0.37 14.56 18.50
C ARG A 16 -1.36 13.90 17.53
N ASN A 17 -1.21 12.61 17.23
CA ASN A 17 -2.14 11.86 16.39
C ASN A 17 -3.31 11.31 17.23
N THR A 18 -4.33 12.14 17.45
CA THR A 18 -5.59 11.68 18.04
C THR A 18 -6.41 10.85 17.04
N HIS A 19 -7.33 10.03 17.55
CA HIS A 19 -8.27 9.26 16.73
C HIS A 19 -9.03 10.15 15.72
N GLU A 20 -9.47 11.34 16.15
CA GLU A 20 -10.15 12.32 15.30
C GLU A 20 -9.24 12.88 14.21
N SER A 21 -7.98 13.20 14.54
CA SER A 21 -7.00 13.68 13.56
C SER A 21 -6.69 12.61 12.50
N GLN A 22 -6.64 11.33 12.90
CA GLN A 22 -6.44 10.20 11.99
C GLN A 22 -7.66 9.96 11.11
N ALA A 23 -8.87 10.03 11.67
CA ALA A 23 -10.10 9.93 10.90
C ALA A 23 -10.27 11.08 9.89
N ALA A 24 -9.87 12.30 10.25
CA ALA A 24 -9.86 13.45 9.33
C ALA A 24 -8.83 13.26 8.19
N LYS A 25 -7.62 12.78 8.52
CA LYS A 25 -6.58 12.44 7.53
C LYS A 25 -7.03 11.32 6.60
N GLY A 26 -7.65 10.26 7.14
CA GLY A 26 -8.20 9.15 6.36
C GLY A 26 -9.30 9.57 5.40
N ARG A 27 -10.23 10.43 5.86
CA ARG A 27 -11.27 11.04 5.02
C ARG A 27 -10.70 11.93 3.90
N LYS A 28 -9.60 12.65 4.18
CA LYS A 28 -8.89 13.46 3.18
C LYS A 28 -8.05 12.61 2.22
N SER A 29 -7.55 11.46 2.66
CA SER A 29 -6.66 10.64 1.86
C SER A 29 -7.44 9.91 0.75
N LYS A 30 -7.27 10.35 -0.48
CA LYS A 30 -7.56 9.56 -1.67
C LYS A 30 -6.25 8.85 -2.03
N ARG A 31 -5.99 7.68 -1.44
CA ARG A 31 -4.78 6.91 -1.82
C ARG A 31 -4.87 6.60 -3.31
N GLY A 32 -3.93 7.13 -4.09
CA GLY A 32 -3.84 6.88 -5.52
C GLY A 32 -3.54 5.41 -5.81
N ALA A 33 -3.75 5.01 -7.07
CA ALA A 33 -3.19 3.76 -7.55
C ALA A 33 -1.66 3.84 -7.51
N VAL A 34 -0.99 2.75 -7.13
CA VAL A 34 0.47 2.65 -7.22
C VAL A 34 0.79 2.17 -8.63
N GLU A 35 1.44 2.99 -9.44
CA GLU A 35 1.67 2.74 -10.87
C GLU A 35 2.33 1.38 -11.14
N ASP A 36 3.36 1.04 -10.37
CA ASP A 36 4.10 -0.22 -10.56
C ASP A 36 3.46 -1.45 -9.91
N SER A 37 2.27 -1.29 -9.32
CA SER A 37 1.58 -2.43 -8.73
C SER A 37 0.92 -3.30 -9.80
N ALA A 38 0.88 -4.62 -9.57
CA ALA A 38 0.13 -5.54 -10.43
C ALA A 38 -1.35 -5.15 -10.58
N ARG A 39 -1.91 -4.37 -9.64
CA ARG A 39 -3.27 -3.84 -9.72
C ARG A 39 -3.43 -2.75 -10.80
N SER A 40 -2.39 -1.97 -11.03
CA SER A 40 -2.36 -0.89 -12.03
C SER A 40 -1.91 -1.42 -13.39
N LEU A 41 -0.86 -2.25 -13.41
CA LEU A 41 -0.32 -2.86 -14.63
C LEU A 41 -1.22 -3.95 -15.22
N LYS A 42 -2.07 -4.57 -14.38
CA LYS A 42 -3.06 -5.59 -14.75
C LYS A 42 -2.52 -6.65 -15.73
N PRO A 43 -1.48 -7.42 -15.34
CA PRO A 43 -0.85 -8.39 -16.23
C PRO A 43 -1.81 -9.47 -16.76
N TRP A 44 -2.93 -9.70 -16.07
CA TRP A 44 -3.98 -10.62 -16.53
C TRP A 44 -4.69 -10.15 -17.80
N GLU A 45 -4.80 -8.84 -18.06
CA GLU A 45 -5.38 -8.31 -19.29
C GLU A 45 -4.51 -8.67 -20.51
N ALA A 46 -3.19 -8.49 -20.39
CA ALA A 46 -2.24 -8.87 -21.44
C ALA A 46 -2.20 -10.38 -21.69
N LEU A 47 -2.43 -11.19 -20.65
CA LEU A 47 -2.50 -12.65 -20.74
C LEU A 47 -3.87 -13.17 -21.26
N GLY A 48 -4.85 -12.29 -21.48
CA GLY A 48 -6.19 -12.68 -21.93
C GLY A 48 -6.99 -13.49 -20.90
N ILE A 49 -6.62 -13.44 -19.61
CA ILE A 49 -7.27 -14.19 -18.54
C ILE A 49 -7.91 -13.26 -17.51
N SER A 50 -8.84 -13.80 -16.72
CA SER A 50 -9.40 -13.04 -15.60
C SER A 50 -8.37 -12.83 -14.48
N ARG A 51 -8.50 -11.72 -13.75
CA ARG A 51 -7.72 -11.45 -12.52
C ARG A 51 -7.77 -12.63 -11.53
N ARG A 52 -8.94 -13.26 -11.38
CA ARG A 52 -9.13 -14.42 -10.49
C ARG A 52 -8.24 -15.59 -10.93
N THR A 53 -8.20 -15.88 -12.23
CA THR A 53 -7.39 -16.95 -12.80
C THR A 53 -5.90 -16.69 -12.57
N TYR A 54 -5.45 -15.46 -12.80
CA TYR A 54 -4.05 -15.05 -12.58
C TYR A 54 -3.57 -15.35 -11.15
N TYR A 55 -4.32 -14.92 -10.13
CA TYR A 55 -3.91 -15.16 -8.74
C TYR A 55 -4.00 -16.62 -8.31
N ARG A 56 -4.93 -17.41 -8.89
CA ARG A 56 -4.99 -18.87 -8.65
C ARG A 56 -3.75 -19.57 -9.21
N HIS A 57 -3.33 -19.22 -10.43
CA HIS A 57 -2.10 -19.75 -11.02
C HIS A 57 -0.88 -19.34 -10.20
N LYS A 58 -0.79 -18.06 -9.82
CA LYS A 58 0.32 -17.57 -8.99
C LYS A 58 0.42 -18.31 -7.65
N LYS A 59 -0.71 -18.54 -6.97
CA LYS A 59 -0.75 -19.31 -5.73
C LYS A 59 -0.25 -20.74 -5.92
N ARG A 60 -0.70 -21.42 -6.98
CA ARG A 60 -0.25 -22.78 -7.31
C ARG A 60 1.25 -22.83 -7.61
N GLN A 61 1.79 -21.84 -8.33
CA GLN A 61 3.24 -21.75 -8.60
C GLN A 61 4.05 -21.59 -7.31
N SER A 62 3.61 -20.72 -6.39
CA SER A 62 4.30 -20.53 -5.10
C SER A 62 4.19 -21.70 -4.13
N GLU A 63 3.32 -22.68 -4.40
CA GLU A 63 3.22 -23.93 -3.61
C GLU A 63 4.12 -25.04 -4.17
N ILE A 64 4.64 -24.86 -5.38
CA ILE A 64 5.51 -25.81 -6.08
C ILE A 64 7.01 -25.43 -5.90
N GLU A 65 7.28 -24.16 -5.61
CA GLU A 65 8.62 -23.59 -5.36
C GLU A 65 8.96 -23.62 -3.86
#